data_AF-A0A2V5XRJ8-F1
#
_entry.id   AF-A0A2V5XRJ8-F1
#
_cell.length_a   1.000
_cell.length_b   1.000
_cell.length_c   1.000
_cell.angle_alpha   90.00
_cell.angle_beta   90.00
_cell.angle_gamma   90.00
#
_symmetry.space_group_name_H-M   'P 1'
#
loop_
_entity.id
_entity.type
_entity.pdbx_description
1 polymer ?
#
loop_
_entity_poly.entity_id
_entity_poly.type
_entity_poly.pdbx_seq_one_letter_code
_entity_poly.pdbx_strand_id
1 'polypeptide(L)'
;MMPLRELVGLYRSQAGNFGEMVALSAFGLTKTETERLFSGYDEDYHISRFFRFSESAGQKFSIHGIPVTHVSIDAEIETIL
;
A
#
# COMPACT_ATOMS: atom_id res chain seq x y z
N MET A 1 -5.39 -7.12 11.30
CA MET A 1 -5.34 -6.13 10.20
C MET A 1 -4.71 -4.88 10.79
N MET A 2 -3.58 -4.44 10.25
CA MET A 2 -3.00 -3.13 10.58
C MET A 2 -4.06 -2.05 10.28
N PRO A 3 -4.33 -1.08 11.16
CA PRO A 3 -5.26 0.02 10.89
C PRO A 3 -4.76 0.96 9.78
N LEU A 4 -5.67 1.63 9.07
CA LEU A 4 -5.29 2.47 7.92
C LEU A 4 -4.35 3.61 8.32
N ARG A 5 -4.62 4.24 9.47
CA ARG A 5 -3.77 5.29 10.03
C ARG A 5 -2.34 4.80 10.31
N GLU A 6 -2.19 3.56 10.78
CA GLU A 6 -0.88 2.95 11.03
C GLU A 6 -0.15 2.67 9.71
N LEU A 7 -0.86 2.12 8.71
CA LEU A 7 -0.33 1.88 7.38
C LEU A 7 0.16 3.18 6.72
N VAL A 8 -0.64 4.26 6.77
CA VAL A 8 -0.24 5.56 6.20
C VAL A 8 0.94 6.15 6.96
N GLY A 9 1.01 5.98 8.28
CA GLY A 9 2.17 6.36 9.08
C GLY A 9 3.46 5.65 8.64
N LEU A 10 3.39 4.33 8.42
CA LEU A 10 4.50 3.55 7.90
C LEU A 10 4.87 3.93 6.47
N TYR A 11 3.88 4.17 5.61
CA TYR A 11 4.13 4.64 4.25
C TYR A 11 4.90 5.97 4.28
N ARG A 12 4.47 6.95 5.08
CA ARG A 12 5.15 8.25 5.18
C ARG A 12 6.57 8.16 5.69
N SER A 13 6.86 7.24 6.63
CA SER A 13 8.22 7.05 7.14
C SER A 13 9.17 6.47 6.09
N GLN A 14 8.65 5.74 5.10
CA GLN A 14 9.42 5.17 3.99
C GLN A 14 9.48 6.10 2.76
N ALA A 15 8.35 6.73 2.43
CA ALA A 15 8.16 7.55 1.22
C ALA A 15 8.78 8.95 1.35
N GLY A 16 8.86 9.49 2.58
CA GLY A 16 9.16 10.90 2.83
C GLY A 16 7.97 11.81 2.50
N ASN A 17 7.45 11.75 1.27
CA ASN A 17 6.29 12.49 0.78
C ASN A 17 5.21 11.55 0.19
N PHE A 18 3.96 12.02 0.17
CA PHE A 18 2.89 11.35 -0.57
C PHE A 18 3.14 11.40 -2.08
N GLY A 19 2.59 10.42 -2.80
CA GLY A 19 2.81 10.27 -4.25
C GLY A 19 4.05 9.46 -4.61
N GLU A 20 5.00 9.27 -3.69
CA GLU A 20 6.23 8.51 -3.94
C GLU A 20 5.98 7.00 -3.89
N MET A 21 6.68 6.26 -4.76
CA MET A 21 6.54 4.80 -4.85
C MET A 21 7.35 4.11 -3.76
N VAL A 22 6.67 3.33 -2.92
CA VAL A 22 7.28 2.54 -1.84
C VAL A 22 7.15 1.05 -2.16
N ALA A 23 8.25 0.31 -2.01
CA ALA A 23 8.23 -1.14 -2.16
C ALA A 23 7.32 -1.78 -1.10
N LEU A 24 6.44 -2.68 -1.52
CA LEU A 24 5.54 -3.40 -0.62
C LEU A 24 6.29 -4.24 0.44
N SER A 25 7.54 -4.61 0.16
CA SER A 25 8.43 -5.28 1.11
C SER A 25 8.95 -4.36 2.23
N ALA A 26 8.92 -3.03 2.05
CA ALA A 26 9.39 -2.06 3.05
C ALA A 26 8.49 -1.98 4.29
N PHE A 27 7.25 -2.49 4.21
CA PHE A 27 6.31 -2.54 5.32
C PHE A 27 6.64 -3.62 6.36
N GLY A 28 7.66 -4.45 6.13
CA GLY A 28 8.16 -5.43 7.11
C GLY A 28 7.21 -6.59 7.42
N LEU A 29 6.15 -6.74 6.62
CA LEU A 29 5.18 -7.83 6.72
C LEU A 29 5.62 -9.05 5.90
N THR A 30 5.13 -10.23 6.28
CA THR A 30 5.30 -11.41 5.42
C THR A 30 4.53 -11.25 4.11
N LYS A 31 4.89 -12.04 3.09
CA LYS A 31 4.22 -11.99 1.78
C LYS A 31 2.69 -12.13 1.90
N THR A 32 2.22 -13.13 2.63
CA THR A 32 0.78 -13.37 2.83
C THR A 32 0.09 -12.23 3.59
N GLU A 33 0.75 -11.63 4.57
CA GLU A 33 0.20 -10.50 5.31
C GLU A 33 0.09 -9.25 4.45
N THR A 34 1.13 -8.94 3.67
CA THR A 34 1.11 -7.85 2.70
C THR A 34 -0.02 -8.04 1.68
N GLU A 35 -0.09 -9.22 1.06
CA GLU A 35 -1.13 -9.53 0.07
C GLU A 35 -2.54 -9.36 0.66
N ARG A 36 -2.77 -9.89 1.87
CA ARG A 36 -4.06 -9.78 2.55
C ARG A 36 -4.40 -8.33 2.94
N LEU A 37 -3.42 -7.57 3.45
CA LEU A 37 -3.62 -6.19 3.89
C LEU A 37 -3.99 -5.28 2.73
N PHE A 38 -3.16 -5.27 1.69
CA PHE A 38 -3.35 -4.37 0.54
C PHE A 38 -4.52 -4.79 -0.34
N SER A 39 -4.82 -6.10 -0.45
CA SER A 39 -6.06 -6.55 -1.10
C SER A 39 -7.29 -6.03 -0.33
N GLY A 40 -7.31 -6.17 1.00
CA GLY A 40 -8.43 -5.66 1.80
C GLY A 40 -8.66 -4.15 1.68
N TYR A 41 -7.60 -3.35 1.49
CA TYR A 41 -7.74 -1.91 1.23
C TYR A 41 -8.09 -1.57 -0.22
N ASP A 42 -7.64 -2.38 -1.18
CA ASP A 42 -8.00 -2.23 -2.59
C ASP A 42 -9.49 -2.56 -2.84
N GLU A 43 -10.08 -3.39 -1.96
CA GLU A 43 -11.48 -3.83 -2.01
C GLU A 43 -12.46 -2.70 -1.62
N ASP A 44 -12.03 -1.80 -0.72
CA ASP A 44 -12.84 -0.68 -0.25
C ASP A 44 -12.59 0.56 -1.13
N TYR A 45 -13.55 0.90 -1.99
CA TYR A 45 -13.47 2.07 -2.87
C TYR A 45 -13.20 3.40 -2.14
N HIS A 46 -13.66 3.56 -0.88
CA HIS A 46 -13.38 4.77 -0.11
C HIS A 46 -11.88 4.94 0.19
N ILE A 47 -11.13 3.83 0.19
CA ILE A 47 -9.70 3.77 0.47
C ILE A 47 -8.89 3.56 -0.81
N SER A 48 -9.24 2.58 -1.63
CA SER A 48 -8.48 2.15 -2.82
C SER A 48 -8.27 3.26 -3.84
N ARG A 49 -9.19 4.23 -3.91
CA ARG A 49 -9.06 5.42 -4.78
C ARG A 49 -7.77 6.23 -4.54
N PHE A 50 -7.15 6.09 -3.37
CA PHE A 50 -5.90 6.77 -3.01
C PHE A 50 -4.65 5.91 -3.22
N PHE A 51 -4.80 4.63 -3.58
CA PHE A 51 -3.70 3.70 -3.73
C PHE A 51 -3.35 3.55 -5.21
N ARG A 52 -2.06 3.69 -5.53
CA ARG A 52 -1.51 3.49 -6.87
C ARG A 52 -0.51 2.36 -6.83
N PHE A 53 -0.91 1.21 -7.35
CA PHE A 53 -0.05 0.03 -7.44
C PHE A 53 0.76 0.03 -8.73
N SER A 54 1.99 -0.47 -8.67
CA SER A 54 2.79 -0.74 -9.88
C SER A 54 3.62 -2.01 -9.79
N GLU A 55 3.96 -2.53 -10.96
CA GLU A 55 4.91 -3.61 -11.14
C GLU A 55 6.24 -3.06 -11.68
N SER A 56 7.34 -3.38 -11.00
CA SER A 56 8.72 -3.04 -11.37
C SER A 56 9.66 -4.14 -10.88
N ALA A 57 10.96 -3.86 -10.76
CA ALA A 57 11.90 -4.77 -10.12
C ALA A 57 11.63 -4.91 -8.61
N GLY A 58 11.82 -6.10 -8.04
CA GLY A 58 11.68 -6.36 -6.60
C GLY A 58 10.83 -7.57 -6.27
N GLN A 59 10.48 -7.71 -4.98
CA GLN A 59 9.60 -8.78 -4.51
C GLN A 59 8.18 -8.55 -5.03
N LYS A 60 7.60 -9.57 -5.67
CA LYS A 60 6.23 -9.55 -6.17
C LYS A 60 5.22 -10.05 -5.13
N PHE A 61 4.12 -9.33 -5.06
CA PHE A 61 2.93 -9.62 -4.26
C PHE A 61 1.73 -9.71 -5.20
N SER A 62 0.74 -10.51 -4.84
CA SER A 62 -0.54 -10.61 -5.54
C SER A 62 -1.60 -9.78 -4.81
N ILE A 63 -1.95 -8.61 -5.35
CA ILE A 63 -3.04 -7.78 -4.84
C ILE A 63 -4.25 -8.03 -5.74
N HIS A 64 -5.28 -8.70 -5.22
CA HIS A 64 -6.43 -9.18 -6.02
C HIS A 64 -6.07 -9.97 -7.29
N GLY A 65 -5.02 -10.80 -7.23
CA GLY A 65 -4.56 -11.57 -8.38
C GLY A 65 -3.72 -10.76 -9.38
N ILE A 66 -3.52 -9.48 -9.14
CA ILE A 66 -2.67 -8.60 -9.96
C ILE A 66 -1.26 -8.60 -9.36
N PRO A 67 -0.21 -8.87 -10.16
CA PRO A 67 1.17 -8.77 -9.69
C PRO A 67 1.54 -7.31 -9.43
N VAL A 68 2.02 -7.04 -8.22
CA VAL A 68 2.42 -5.71 -7.76
C VAL A 68 3.72 -5.81 -6.97
N THR A 69 4.52 -4.75 -7.02
CA THR A 69 5.77 -4.63 -6.27
C THR A 69 5.82 -3.38 -5.40
N HIS A 70 5.15 -2.30 -5.82
CA HIS A 70 5.19 -1.01 -5.17
C HIS A 70 3.78 -0.43 -5.01
N VAL A 71 3.64 0.47 -4.04
CA VAL A 71 2.44 1.26 -3.80
C VAL A 71 2.85 2.72 -3.60
N SER A 72 2.07 3.63 -4.16
CA SER A 72 2.04 5.05 -3.81
C SER A 72 0.69 5.37 -3.21
N ILE A 73 0.67 6.32 -2.27
CA ILE A 73 -0.55 6.76 -1.59
C ILE A 73 -0.70 8.27 -1.84
N ASP A 74 -1.88 8.65 -2.30
CA ASP A 74 -2.25 10.05 -2.54
C ASP A 74 -2.51 10.77 -1.20
N ALA A 75 -2.04 12.02 -1.06
CA ALA A 75 -2.13 12.80 0.19
C ALA A 75 -3.57 13.00 0.69
N GLU A 76 -4.53 12.97 -0.23
CA GLU A 76 -5.95 13.12 0.06
C GLU A 76 -6.51 12.00 0.95
N ILE A 77 -5.77 10.90 1.13
CA ILE A 77 -6.13 9.87 2.12
C ILE A 77 -6.28 10.44 3.53
N GLU A 78 -5.55 11.51 3.87
CA GLU A 78 -5.64 12.17 5.18
C GLU A 78 -7.04 12.69 5.49
N THR A 79 -7.89 12.88 4.48
CA THR A 79 -9.30 13.31 4.66
C THR A 79 -10.20 12.23 5.31
N ILE A 80 -9.75 10.97 5.34
CA ILE A 80 -10.51 9.84 5.90
C ILE A 80 -9.78 9.14 7.06
N LEU A 81 -8.66 9.70 7.55
CA LEU A 81 -7.81 9.11 8.60
C LEU A 81 -8.22 9.45 10.03
#